data_AF-A0A1Z5LHG1-F1
#
_entry.id   AF-A0A1Z5LHG1-F1
#
_cell.length_a   1.000
_cell.length_b   1.000
_cell.length_c   1.000
_cell.angle_alpha   90.00
_cell.angle_beta   90.00
_cell.angle_gamma   90.00
#
_symmetry.space_group_name_H-M   'P 1'
#
loop_
_entity.id
_entity.type
_entity.pdbx_description
1 polymer ?
#
loop_
_entity_poly.entity_id
_entity_poly.type
_entity_poly.pdbx_seq_one_letter_code
_entity_poly.pdbx_strand_id
1 'polypeptide(L)'
;MVGSIDNDFCGTDMTIGTDSALHRIIEASDAIVTTASSHRRTFILEVMGRHCGYLAIVAALASEADFVFIPEWPPEGDWPDILCKKLEQERSSGQRLNIVIVAEGAQDRQGQPITADEVKKVVVDRLKHDARVTVLGHVQRGGSPSAFDRVLGCRMGAEAVLALFDATPDSEACVVSLDGNQAVRVPLMQCVEKTKAVARCMADKDWQKAVQFRGRSFERNLQTYKMLTRLKPPKSAVDAAGKGVEGYRLAVMHVGAPCCGMNAAVRSVVRNCLYRGDTVYAIHDGVEGLVEGNIHTVGWHDVSGWVGEGGAFLGTKRTLPGNMMDKVVARFAEFKIQALMVIGGFEGYHAVLQMAEARDKYPALRIPMVVIPATISNNVPGTDFSLGADTALNEITEICDRIRQSAQGT
;
A
#
# COMPACT_ATOMS: atom_id res chain seq x y z
N MET A 1 -9.44 14.19 21.16
CA MET A 1 -9.43 13.56 19.81
C MET A 1 -8.43 14.32 18.95
N VAL A 2 -7.87 13.68 17.93
CA VAL A 2 -6.85 14.28 17.06
C VAL A 2 -7.41 14.44 15.64
N GLY A 3 -7.68 15.68 15.25
CA GLY A 3 -8.01 16.06 13.87
C GLY A 3 -6.80 16.65 13.18
N SER A 4 -6.17 15.86 12.31
CA SER A 4 -4.96 16.24 11.57
C SER A 4 -4.89 15.38 10.31
N ILE A 5 -4.43 15.96 9.21
CA ILE A 5 -4.16 15.18 7.98
C ILE A 5 -2.79 14.51 8.04
N ASP A 6 -1.86 15.05 8.83
CA ASP A 6 -0.43 14.71 8.78
C ASP A 6 -0.10 13.36 9.43
N ASN A 7 -1.02 12.80 10.23
CA ASN A 7 -0.80 11.65 11.11
C ASN A 7 0.47 11.79 11.98
N ASP A 8 0.65 12.97 12.56
CA ASP A 8 1.85 13.42 13.27
C ASP A 8 1.78 13.24 14.79
N PHE A 9 0.63 12.79 15.31
CA PHE A 9 0.38 12.60 16.74
C PHE A 9 0.76 11.19 17.19
N CYS A 10 1.77 11.07 18.05
CA CYS A 10 2.22 9.77 18.54
C CYS A 10 1.24 9.21 19.57
N GLY A 11 0.88 7.94 19.39
CA GLY A 11 -0.07 7.25 20.27
C GLY A 11 -1.43 6.98 19.64
N THR A 12 -1.62 7.33 18.36
CA THR A 12 -2.75 6.90 17.54
C THR A 12 -2.24 6.29 16.23
N ASP A 13 -2.88 5.22 15.76
CA ASP A 13 -2.53 4.59 14.49
C ASP A 13 -2.91 5.49 13.30
N MET A 14 -4.03 6.21 13.44
CA MET A 14 -4.59 7.12 12.44
C MET A 14 -5.18 8.36 13.12
N THR A 15 -5.05 9.51 12.48
CA THR A 15 -5.72 10.77 12.83
C THR A 15 -6.90 11.05 11.91
N ILE A 16 -7.92 11.73 12.43
CA ILE A 16 -9.11 12.10 11.64
C ILE A 16 -8.69 13.13 10.58
N GLY A 17 -8.89 12.78 9.31
CA GLY A 17 -8.61 13.60 8.14
C GLY A 17 -7.47 13.07 7.26
N THR A 18 -6.65 12.15 7.77
CA THR A 18 -5.51 11.61 7.00
C THR A 18 -5.96 10.82 5.78
N ASP A 19 -6.99 9.98 5.92
CA ASP A 19 -7.51 9.19 4.81
C ASP A 19 -8.20 10.06 3.74
N SER A 20 -8.92 11.09 4.18
CA SER A 20 -9.51 12.10 3.30
C SER A 20 -8.46 12.88 2.52
N ALA A 21 -7.36 13.28 3.18
CA ALA A 21 -6.25 13.96 2.52
C ALA A 21 -5.53 13.05 1.52
N LEU A 22 -5.32 11.78 1.87
CA LEU A 22 -4.75 10.79 0.98
C LEU A 22 -5.60 10.63 -0.29
N HIS A 23 -6.94 10.57 -0.19
CA HIS A 23 -7.81 10.57 -1.37
C HIS A 23 -7.52 11.74 -2.30
N ARG A 24 -7.35 12.97 -1.77
CA ARG A 24 -7.03 14.14 -2.61
C ARG A 24 -5.66 14.03 -3.29
N ILE A 25 -4.67 13.44 -2.62
CA ILE A 25 -3.34 13.21 -3.18
C ILE A 25 -3.43 12.20 -4.33
N ILE A 26 -4.15 11.10 -4.13
CA ILE A 26 -4.29 10.04 -5.14
C ILE A 26 -5.12 10.51 -6.34
N GLU A 27 -6.24 11.21 -6.12
CA GLU A 27 -7.02 11.83 -7.21
C GLU A 27 -6.16 12.75 -8.09
N ALA A 28 -5.32 13.59 -7.46
CA ALA A 28 -4.41 14.46 -8.20
C ALA A 28 -3.31 13.67 -8.93
N SER A 29 -2.76 12.64 -8.29
CA SER A 29 -1.76 11.75 -8.89
C SER A 29 -2.32 11.04 -10.13
N ASP A 30 -3.50 10.44 -10.02
CA ASP A 30 -4.15 9.69 -11.10
C ASP A 30 -4.54 10.61 -12.26
N ALA A 31 -5.04 11.81 -11.96
CA ALA A 31 -5.31 12.83 -12.97
C ALA A 31 -4.04 13.20 -13.76
N ILE A 32 -2.88 13.23 -13.10
CA ILE A 32 -1.59 13.53 -13.73
C ILE A 32 -1.08 12.36 -14.58
N VAL A 33 -1.21 11.11 -14.12
CA VAL A 33 -0.69 9.90 -14.79
C VAL A 33 -1.12 9.84 -16.26
N THR A 34 -2.37 10.17 -16.56
CA THR A 34 -2.91 10.17 -17.93
C THR A 34 -2.15 11.13 -18.86
N THR A 35 -1.87 12.35 -18.40
CA THR A 35 -1.11 13.36 -19.16
C THR A 35 0.38 13.01 -19.25
N ALA A 36 0.90 12.34 -18.23
CA ALA A 36 2.31 12.10 -18.05
C ALA A 36 2.83 10.93 -18.90
N SER A 37 2.03 9.87 -19.00
CA SER A 37 2.30 8.69 -19.83
C SER A 37 2.47 9.03 -21.32
N SER A 38 1.79 10.08 -21.79
CA SER A 38 1.81 10.55 -23.18
C SER A 38 3.13 11.21 -23.58
N HIS A 39 3.87 11.82 -22.64
CA HIS A 39 5.06 12.64 -22.94
C HIS A 39 6.37 12.13 -22.33
N ARG A 40 6.36 10.95 -21.71
CA ARG A 40 7.50 10.39 -20.97
C ARG A 40 8.12 11.36 -19.95
N ARG A 41 7.25 12.01 -19.15
CA ARG A 41 7.64 13.04 -18.18
C ARG A 41 8.00 12.47 -16.82
N THR A 42 8.74 13.25 -16.05
CA THR A 42 8.92 13.06 -14.61
C THR A 42 8.02 14.04 -13.88
N PHE A 43 7.14 13.56 -13.01
CA PHE A 43 6.30 14.40 -12.17
C PHE A 43 6.82 14.38 -10.74
N ILE A 44 6.92 15.56 -10.16
CA ILE A 44 7.37 15.78 -8.79
C ILE A 44 6.17 16.37 -8.05
N LEU A 45 5.59 15.58 -7.15
CA LEU A 45 4.42 15.91 -6.38
C LEU A 45 4.84 16.33 -4.97
N GLU A 46 4.60 17.60 -4.62
CA GLU A 46 4.81 18.08 -3.26
C GLU A 46 3.53 17.90 -2.44
N VAL A 47 3.64 17.16 -1.34
CA VAL A 47 2.52 16.79 -0.45
C VAL A 47 2.71 17.36 0.94
N MET A 48 1.58 17.61 1.60
CA MET A 48 1.54 18.11 2.97
C MET A 48 2.11 17.08 3.95
N GLY A 49 2.49 17.57 5.12
CA GLY A 49 2.97 16.73 6.22
C GLY A 49 3.75 17.51 7.26
N ARG A 50 4.11 18.78 6.99
CA ARG A 50 4.95 19.63 7.85
C ARG A 50 6.27 18.96 8.25
N HIS A 51 6.28 18.19 9.33
CA HIS A 51 7.44 17.45 9.84
C HIS A 51 7.20 15.93 9.91
N CYS A 52 6.15 15.45 9.25
CA CYS A 52 5.73 14.06 9.20
C CYS A 52 5.67 13.58 7.75
N GLY A 53 6.33 12.46 7.45
CA GLY A 53 6.34 11.86 6.12
C GLY A 53 5.18 10.90 5.83
N TYR A 54 4.18 10.78 6.72
CA TYR A 54 3.16 9.73 6.62
C TYR A 54 2.34 9.82 5.32
N LEU A 55 1.83 11.01 5.00
CA LEU A 55 1.09 11.22 3.75
C LEU A 55 1.95 10.89 2.52
N ALA A 56 3.21 11.30 2.52
CA ALA A 56 4.13 11.04 1.42
C ALA A 56 4.44 9.56 1.22
N ILE A 57 4.73 8.80 2.30
CA ILE A 57 5.06 7.37 2.16
C ILE A 57 3.86 6.54 1.76
N VAL A 58 2.66 6.86 2.28
CA VAL A 58 1.43 6.14 1.92
C VAL A 58 1.01 6.50 0.50
N ALA A 59 1.08 7.79 0.12
CA ALA A 59 0.83 8.21 -1.25
C ALA A 59 1.81 7.54 -2.22
N ALA A 60 3.08 7.40 -1.85
CA ALA A 60 4.09 6.75 -2.70
C ALA A 60 3.81 5.27 -2.93
N LEU A 61 3.27 4.58 -1.92
CA LEU A 61 2.80 3.20 -2.07
C LEU A 61 1.58 3.11 -2.99
N ALA A 62 0.61 4.00 -2.80
CA ALA A 62 -0.67 3.98 -3.52
C ALA A 62 -0.56 4.49 -4.97
N SER A 63 0.41 5.33 -5.30
CA SER A 63 0.62 5.85 -6.67
C SER A 63 1.78 5.18 -7.41
N GLU A 64 2.39 4.14 -6.83
CA GLU A 64 3.62 3.51 -7.36
C GLU A 64 4.80 4.45 -7.59
N ALA A 65 4.99 5.43 -6.70
CA ALA A 65 6.05 6.42 -6.87
C ALA A 65 7.45 5.78 -6.92
N ASP A 66 8.24 6.16 -7.93
CA ASP A 66 9.61 5.69 -8.17
C ASP A 66 10.58 6.12 -7.07
N PHE A 67 10.31 7.28 -6.45
CA PHE A 67 11.10 7.82 -5.35
C PHE A 67 10.22 8.64 -4.39
N VAL A 68 10.55 8.62 -3.10
CA VAL A 68 9.89 9.43 -2.07
C VAL A 68 10.92 10.09 -1.17
N PHE A 69 10.72 11.37 -0.86
CA PHE A 69 11.49 12.11 0.13
C PHE A 69 10.63 12.37 1.37
N ILE A 70 11.07 11.85 2.52
CA ILE A 70 10.40 12.03 3.81
C ILE A 70 11.42 12.44 4.90
N PRO A 71 11.02 13.26 5.89
CA PRO A 71 11.92 13.71 6.96
C PRO A 71 12.46 12.58 7.83
N GLU A 72 11.69 11.50 8.03
CA GLU A 72 12.08 10.38 8.91
C GLU A 72 13.07 9.41 8.26
N TRP A 73 13.18 9.43 6.93
CA TRP A 73 14.11 8.59 6.18
C TRP A 73 14.80 9.43 5.08
N PRO A 74 15.70 10.34 5.49
CA PRO A 74 16.44 11.14 4.54
C PRO A 74 17.40 10.26 3.72
N PRO A 75 17.61 10.59 2.43
CA PRO A 75 18.47 9.82 1.54
C PRO A 75 19.92 9.75 2.05
N GLU A 76 20.60 8.62 1.83
CA GLU A 76 21.98 8.42 2.28
C GLU A 76 22.97 8.89 1.21
N GLY A 77 23.92 9.77 1.54
CA GLY A 77 24.94 10.21 0.57
C GLY A 77 24.43 11.25 -0.44
N ASP A 78 24.95 11.22 -1.68
CA ASP A 78 24.53 12.15 -2.74
C ASP A 78 23.15 11.74 -3.28
N TRP A 79 22.10 12.29 -2.67
CA TRP A 79 20.72 12.04 -3.07
C TRP A 79 20.44 12.36 -4.55
N PRO A 80 21.05 13.39 -5.19
CA PRO A 80 20.89 13.63 -6.61
C PRO A 80 21.34 12.45 -7.48
N ASP A 81 22.52 11.86 -7.22
CA ASP A 81 23.00 10.69 -7.95
C ASP A 81 22.12 9.46 -7.72
N ILE A 82 21.65 9.26 -6.49
CA ILE A 82 20.75 8.14 -6.15
C ILE A 82 19.43 8.26 -6.89
N LEU A 83 18.83 9.46 -6.87
CA LEU A 83 17.61 9.76 -7.60
C LEU A 83 17.82 9.50 -9.10
N CYS A 84 18.87 10.09 -9.69
CA CYS A 84 19.16 9.95 -11.11
C CYS A 84 19.30 8.49 -11.54
N LYS A 85 20.13 7.73 -10.82
CA LYS A 85 20.34 6.30 -11.07
C LYS A 85 19.04 5.50 -10.95
N LYS A 86 18.19 5.83 -9.97
CA LYS A 86 16.91 5.16 -9.76
C LYS A 86 15.95 5.42 -10.93
N LEU A 87 15.76 6.68 -11.32
CA LEU A 87 14.86 7.07 -12.41
C LEU A 87 15.32 6.51 -13.77
N GLU A 88 16.62 6.51 -14.05
CA GLU A 88 17.17 5.89 -15.25
C GLU A 88 16.92 4.38 -15.29
N GLN A 89 17.07 3.70 -14.16
CA GLN A 89 16.83 2.26 -14.11
C GLN A 89 15.35 1.92 -14.37
N GLU A 90 14.41 2.68 -13.81
CA GLU A 90 12.97 2.52 -14.08
C GLU A 90 12.64 2.76 -15.57
N ARG A 91 13.25 3.78 -16.19
CA ARG A 91 13.07 4.02 -17.63
C ARG A 91 13.69 2.95 -18.51
N SER A 92 14.90 2.48 -18.17
CA SER A 92 15.56 1.38 -18.88
C SER A 92 14.77 0.07 -18.79
N SER A 93 13.96 -0.03 -17.74
CA SER A 93 12.99 -1.09 -17.46
C SER A 93 11.66 -0.89 -18.20
N GLY A 94 11.58 0.05 -19.15
CA GLY A 94 10.40 0.27 -19.99
C GLY A 94 9.31 1.14 -19.37
N GLN A 95 9.51 1.66 -18.15
CA GLN A 95 8.56 2.57 -17.52
C GLN A 95 8.54 3.90 -18.27
N ARG A 96 7.34 4.35 -18.66
CA ARG A 96 7.16 5.58 -19.45
C ARG A 96 7.07 6.83 -18.57
N LEU A 97 6.63 6.68 -17.33
CA LEU A 97 6.36 7.76 -16.39
C LEU A 97 7.22 7.57 -15.14
N ASN A 98 7.80 8.65 -14.62
CA ASN A 98 8.33 8.65 -13.27
C ASN A 98 7.54 9.60 -12.36
N ILE A 99 7.16 9.13 -11.18
CA ILE A 99 6.53 9.90 -10.11
C ILE A 99 7.50 9.98 -8.94
N VAL A 100 7.79 11.19 -8.50
CA VAL A 100 8.57 11.47 -7.30
C VAL A 100 7.68 12.21 -6.32
N ILE A 101 7.56 11.71 -5.11
CA ILE A 101 6.79 12.37 -4.05
C ILE A 101 7.74 13.05 -3.07
N VAL A 102 7.49 14.32 -2.76
CA VAL A 102 8.29 15.13 -1.85
C VAL A 102 7.38 15.61 -0.73
N ALA A 103 7.66 15.21 0.51
CA ALA A 103 6.99 15.79 1.67
C ALA A 103 7.45 17.24 1.87
N GLU A 104 6.58 18.14 2.32
CA GLU A 104 6.93 19.53 2.71
C GLU A 104 8.17 19.59 3.65
N GLY A 105 8.29 18.63 4.56
CA GLY A 105 9.39 18.52 5.52
C GLY A 105 10.60 17.73 5.03
N ALA A 106 10.69 17.41 3.73
CA ALA A 106 11.81 16.64 3.20
C ALA A 106 13.15 17.34 3.48
N GLN A 107 14.15 16.54 3.88
CA GLN A 107 15.48 17.03 4.22
C GLN A 107 16.54 15.98 3.90
N ASP A 108 17.79 16.41 3.80
CA ASP A 108 18.95 15.53 3.76
C ASP A 108 19.43 15.13 5.18
N ARG A 109 20.50 14.34 5.26
CA ARG A 109 21.08 13.91 6.55
C ARG A 109 21.81 15.03 7.31
N GLN A 110 22.03 16.16 6.67
CA GLN A 110 22.62 17.37 7.24
C GLN A 110 21.54 18.30 7.79
N GLY A 111 20.26 18.00 7.55
CA GLY A 111 19.11 18.83 7.94
C GLY A 111 18.87 19.98 6.97
N GLN A 112 19.46 19.95 5.77
CA GLN A 112 19.12 20.90 4.72
C GLN A 112 17.80 20.48 4.07
N PRO A 113 16.84 21.40 3.91
CA PRO A 113 15.59 21.12 3.19
C PRO A 113 15.86 20.62 1.78
N ILE A 114 15.06 19.65 1.32
CA ILE A 114 15.04 19.20 -0.07
C ILE A 114 13.71 19.65 -0.68
N THR A 115 13.77 20.62 -1.58
CA THR A 115 12.57 21.20 -2.21
C THR A 115 12.21 20.49 -3.51
N ALA A 116 10.93 20.54 -3.91
CA ALA A 116 10.49 19.99 -5.18
C ALA A 116 11.19 20.63 -6.39
N ASP A 117 11.50 21.93 -6.33
CA ASP A 117 12.23 22.64 -7.38
C ASP A 117 13.71 22.21 -7.47
N GLU A 118 14.37 21.90 -6.35
CA GLU A 118 15.73 21.32 -6.37
C GLU A 118 15.73 19.93 -7.00
N VAL A 119 14.76 19.08 -6.65
CA VAL A 119 14.57 17.75 -7.27
C VAL A 119 14.37 17.91 -8.77
N LYS A 120 13.53 18.87 -9.21
CA LYS A 120 13.31 19.18 -10.63
C LYS A 120 14.60 19.60 -11.31
N LYS A 121 15.35 20.50 -10.69
CA LYS A 121 16.64 20.98 -11.23
C LYS A 121 17.61 19.82 -11.43
N VAL A 122 17.75 18.93 -10.45
CA VAL A 122 18.58 17.73 -10.57
C VAL A 122 18.15 16.84 -11.74
N VAL A 123 16.85 16.55 -11.86
CA VAL A 123 16.31 15.72 -12.94
C VAL A 123 16.55 16.36 -14.32
N VAL A 124 16.32 17.66 -14.46
CA VAL A 124 16.51 18.39 -15.72
C VAL A 124 18.00 18.52 -16.06
N ASP A 125 18.85 18.85 -15.08
CA ASP A 125 20.26 19.13 -15.32
C ASP A 125 21.06 17.84 -15.56
N ARG A 126 20.84 16.79 -14.76
CA ARG A 126 21.60 15.53 -14.85
C ARG A 126 21.00 14.54 -15.85
N LEU A 127 19.68 14.36 -15.89
CA LEU A 127 19.02 13.35 -16.76
C LEU A 127 18.49 13.91 -18.07
N LYS A 128 18.36 15.25 -18.21
CA LYS A 128 17.72 15.91 -19.36
C LYS A 128 16.27 15.44 -19.61
N HIS A 129 15.58 14.97 -18.57
CA HIS A 129 14.17 14.58 -18.66
C HIS A 129 13.27 15.83 -18.54
N ASP A 130 12.14 15.87 -19.27
CA ASP A 130 11.10 16.87 -19.02
C ASP A 130 10.44 16.59 -17.65
N ALA A 131 10.61 17.53 -16.72
CA ALA A 131 10.17 17.40 -15.35
C ALA A 131 9.20 18.52 -14.95
N ARG A 132 8.11 18.15 -14.28
CA ARG A 132 7.06 19.08 -13.82
C ARG A 132 6.86 18.94 -12.33
N VAL A 133 6.78 20.08 -11.66
CA VAL A 133 6.46 20.17 -10.23
C VAL A 133 4.97 20.49 -10.10
N THR A 134 4.30 19.82 -9.18
CA THR A 134 2.93 20.13 -8.78
C THR A 134 2.87 20.16 -7.26
N VAL A 135 2.60 21.34 -6.73
CA VAL A 135 2.39 21.55 -5.30
C VAL A 135 0.89 21.46 -5.05
N LEU A 136 0.44 20.40 -4.37
CA LEU A 136 -0.99 20.19 -4.14
C LEU A 136 -1.57 21.22 -3.15
N GLY A 137 -0.76 21.63 -2.18
CA GLY A 137 -1.14 22.62 -1.17
C GLY A 137 -2.45 22.26 -0.45
N HIS A 138 -3.32 23.26 -0.27
CA HIS A 138 -4.52 23.16 0.56
C HIS A 138 -5.65 22.28 -0.01
N VAL A 139 -5.54 21.82 -1.26
CA VAL A 139 -6.50 20.84 -1.81
C VAL A 139 -6.56 19.59 -0.91
N GLN A 140 -5.45 19.22 -0.28
CA GLN A 140 -5.33 18.10 0.66
C GLN A 140 -6.14 18.27 1.95
N ARG A 141 -6.62 19.48 2.26
CA ARG A 141 -7.48 19.76 3.43
C ARG A 141 -8.95 19.95 3.08
N GLY A 142 -9.26 20.03 1.78
CA GLY A 142 -10.60 20.25 1.27
C GLY A 142 -11.29 18.94 0.89
N GLY A 143 -12.46 19.08 0.26
CA GLY A 143 -13.29 17.94 -0.16
C GLY A 143 -14.15 17.37 0.96
N SER A 144 -14.94 16.37 0.60
CA SER A 144 -15.78 15.64 1.55
C SER A 144 -14.96 14.61 2.32
N PRO A 145 -15.22 14.40 3.63
CA PRO A 145 -14.54 13.34 4.38
C PRO A 145 -14.81 11.96 3.77
N SER A 146 -13.79 11.11 3.74
CA SER A 146 -13.90 9.72 3.32
C SER A 146 -14.80 8.90 4.26
N ALA A 147 -15.26 7.74 3.79
CA ALA A 147 -16.05 6.83 4.63
C ALA A 147 -15.29 6.45 5.92
N PHE A 148 -13.98 6.19 5.82
CA PHE A 148 -13.12 5.89 6.95
C PHE A 148 -13.11 7.04 7.98
N ASP A 149 -12.82 8.27 7.56
CA ASP A 149 -12.75 9.41 8.48
C ASP A 149 -14.10 9.77 9.10
N ARG A 150 -15.22 9.57 8.37
CA ARG A 150 -16.57 9.73 8.93
C ARG A 150 -16.83 8.73 10.05
N VAL A 151 -16.56 7.45 9.81
CA VAL A 151 -16.75 6.39 10.81
C VAL A 151 -15.81 6.59 12.00
N LEU A 152 -14.55 6.93 11.74
CA LEU A 152 -13.55 7.19 12.76
C LEU A 152 -13.97 8.36 13.66
N GLY A 153 -14.39 9.48 13.06
CA GLY A 153 -14.88 10.65 13.79
C GLY A 153 -16.08 10.34 14.67
N CYS A 154 -17.06 9.59 14.15
CA CYS A 154 -18.22 9.15 14.93
C CYS A 154 -17.83 8.26 16.13
N ARG A 155 -16.95 7.26 15.90
CA ARG A 155 -16.49 6.34 16.95
C ARG A 155 -15.69 7.06 18.03
N MET A 156 -14.74 7.92 17.64
CA MET A 156 -13.94 8.69 18.59
C MET A 156 -14.79 9.70 19.36
N GLY A 157 -15.79 10.33 18.72
CA GLY A 157 -16.70 11.24 19.37
C GLY A 157 -17.54 10.56 20.45
N ALA A 158 -18.09 9.38 20.15
CA ALA A 158 -18.83 8.58 21.12
C ALA A 158 -17.94 8.18 22.32
N GLU A 159 -16.73 7.68 22.06
CA GLU A 159 -15.80 7.30 23.12
C GLU A 159 -15.34 8.50 23.96
N ALA A 160 -15.19 9.69 23.35
CA ALA A 160 -14.85 10.91 24.07
C ALA A 160 -15.95 11.32 25.06
N VAL A 161 -17.22 11.13 24.70
CA VAL A 161 -18.34 11.39 25.60
C VAL A 161 -18.30 10.42 26.79
N LEU A 162 -18.08 9.13 26.53
CA LEU A 162 -17.94 8.13 27.60
C LEU A 162 -16.76 8.47 28.52
N ALA A 163 -15.62 8.87 27.95
CA ALA A 163 -14.45 9.29 28.72
C ALA A 163 -14.73 10.48 29.65
N LEU A 164 -15.58 11.43 29.22
CA LEU A 164 -15.99 12.56 30.06
C LEU A 164 -16.92 12.14 31.21
N PHE A 165 -17.82 11.18 30.99
CA PHE A 165 -18.71 10.67 32.03
C PHE A 165 -17.99 9.78 33.05
N ASP A 166 -17.00 9.02 32.60
CA ASP A 166 -16.18 8.16 33.47
C ASP A 166 -15.12 8.94 34.26
N ALA A 167 -14.85 10.19 33.89
CA ALA A 167 -13.79 10.98 34.49
C ALA A 167 -14.13 11.37 35.95
N THR A 168 -13.13 11.23 36.81
CA THR A 168 -13.16 11.66 38.21
C THR A 168 -12.21 12.84 38.42
N PRO A 169 -12.25 13.55 39.56
CA PRO A 169 -11.28 14.61 39.86
C PRO A 169 -9.81 14.16 39.82
N ASP A 170 -9.54 12.87 40.02
CA ASP A 170 -8.19 12.28 39.98
C ASP A 170 -7.80 11.76 38.58
N SER A 171 -8.74 11.77 37.62
CA SER A 171 -8.47 11.30 36.25
C SER A 171 -7.57 12.28 35.51
N GLU A 172 -6.49 11.78 34.93
CA GLU A 172 -5.64 12.59 34.06
C GLU A 172 -6.31 12.89 32.71
N ALA A 173 -5.92 13.99 32.08
CA ALA A 173 -6.37 14.33 30.75
C ALA A 173 -5.94 13.24 29.75
N CYS A 174 -6.89 12.72 28.98
CA CYS A 174 -6.63 11.67 27.99
C CYS A 174 -6.94 12.12 26.56
N VAL A 175 -6.41 11.36 25.61
CA VAL A 175 -6.70 11.47 24.18
C VAL A 175 -7.41 10.19 23.77
N VAL A 176 -8.58 10.34 23.17
CA VAL A 176 -9.24 9.24 22.45
C VAL A 176 -8.52 9.01 21.13
N SER A 177 -8.15 7.76 20.90
CA SER A 177 -7.25 7.31 19.86
C SER A 177 -7.72 5.97 19.26
N LEU A 178 -7.12 5.58 18.13
CA LEU A 178 -7.30 4.28 17.50
C LEU A 178 -6.04 3.44 17.68
N ASP A 179 -6.16 2.24 18.24
CA ASP A 179 -5.11 1.21 18.31
C ASP A 179 -5.70 -0.12 17.87
N GLY A 180 -5.17 -0.72 16.79
CA GLY A 180 -5.63 -2.02 16.31
C GLY A 180 -7.12 -2.05 15.95
N ASN A 181 -7.63 -0.98 15.33
CA ASN A 181 -9.05 -0.78 15.03
C ASN A 181 -9.98 -0.72 16.26
N GLN A 182 -9.45 -0.49 17.47
CA GLN A 182 -10.25 -0.25 18.67
C GLN A 182 -10.04 1.17 19.20
N ALA A 183 -11.10 1.75 19.75
CA ALA A 183 -11.01 3.07 20.39
C ALA A 183 -10.39 2.91 21.77
N VAL A 184 -9.32 3.66 22.05
CA VAL A 184 -8.57 3.60 23.31
C VAL A 184 -8.37 5.00 23.87
N ARG A 185 -8.20 5.09 25.20
CA ARG A 185 -7.90 6.34 25.91
C ARG A 185 -6.43 6.30 26.33
N VAL A 186 -5.64 7.25 25.85
CA VAL A 186 -4.20 7.33 26.16
C VAL A 186 -3.88 8.63 26.91
N PRO A 187 -2.93 8.65 27.86
CA PRO A 187 -2.59 9.85 28.60
C PRO A 187 -2.07 10.96 27.67
N LEU A 188 -2.68 12.15 27.74
CA LEU A 188 -2.36 13.26 26.84
C LEU A 188 -0.88 13.65 26.92
N MET A 189 -0.35 13.74 28.15
CA MET A 189 1.03 14.17 28.37
C MET A 189 2.04 13.18 27.76
N GLN A 190 1.79 11.88 27.87
CA GLN A 190 2.66 10.87 27.27
C GLN A 190 2.68 10.96 25.74
N CYS A 191 1.53 11.24 25.11
CA CYS A 191 1.47 11.44 23.66
C CYS A 191 2.26 12.68 23.21
N VAL A 192 2.10 13.80 23.94
CA VAL A 192 2.83 15.04 23.64
C VAL A 192 4.35 14.85 23.78
N GLU A 193 4.80 14.13 24.81
CA GLU A 193 6.21 13.81 25.01
C GLU A 193 6.76 12.94 23.87
N LYS A 194 6.03 11.91 23.45
CA LYS A 194 6.41 11.05 22.33
C LYS A 194 6.49 11.84 21.01
N THR A 195 5.53 12.69 20.71
CA THR A 195 5.57 13.54 19.50
C THR A 195 6.78 14.47 19.50
N LYS A 196 7.11 15.09 20.64
CA LYS A 196 8.33 15.90 20.78
C LYS A 196 9.61 15.07 20.66
N ALA A 197 9.59 13.83 21.12
CA ALA A 197 10.74 12.91 21.02
C ALA A 197 11.08 12.61 19.55
N VAL A 198 10.10 12.52 18.64
CA VAL A 198 10.38 12.33 17.20
C VAL A 198 11.20 13.49 16.64
N ALA A 199 10.79 14.73 16.92
CA ALA A 199 11.52 15.92 16.46
C ALA A 199 12.95 15.95 17.01
N ARG A 200 13.15 15.59 18.28
CA ARG A 200 14.48 15.45 18.89
C ARG A 200 15.32 14.39 18.20
N CYS A 201 14.76 13.19 17.97
CA CYS A 201 15.47 12.12 17.28
C CYS A 201 15.92 12.54 15.86
N MET A 202 15.07 13.25 15.12
CA MET A 202 15.45 13.78 13.80
C MET A 202 16.56 14.84 13.90
N ALA A 203 16.50 15.73 14.89
CA ALA A 203 17.55 16.73 15.12
C ALA A 203 18.90 16.08 15.52
N ASP A 204 18.84 15.03 16.34
CA ASP A 204 19.99 14.23 16.77
C ASP A 204 20.47 13.23 15.69
N LYS A 205 19.81 13.21 14.53
CA LYS A 205 20.08 12.32 13.39
C LYS A 205 19.91 10.83 13.70
N ASP A 206 19.10 10.50 14.71
CA ASP A 206 18.67 9.15 15.03
C ASP A 206 17.39 8.79 14.26
N TRP A 207 17.55 8.60 12.95
CA TRP A 207 16.46 8.35 12.01
C TRP A 207 15.70 7.05 12.31
N GLN A 208 16.41 6.02 12.78
CA GLN A 208 15.79 4.74 13.10
C GLN A 208 14.83 4.88 14.28
N LYS A 209 15.24 5.56 15.35
CA LYS A 209 14.32 5.85 16.46
C LYS A 209 13.18 6.78 16.06
N ALA A 210 13.43 7.78 15.20
CA ALA A 210 12.37 8.64 14.68
C ALA A 210 11.26 7.82 13.98
N VAL A 211 11.65 6.87 13.11
CA VAL A 211 10.71 5.94 12.46
C VAL A 211 9.97 5.07 13.48
N GLN A 212 10.68 4.52 14.48
CA GLN A 212 10.06 3.69 15.52
C GLN A 212 9.04 4.47 16.37
N PHE A 213 9.36 5.73 16.71
CA PHE A 213 8.46 6.59 17.48
C PHE A 213 7.21 7.04 16.69
N ARG A 214 7.27 7.08 15.35
CA ARG A 214 6.06 7.26 14.52
C ARG A 214 5.09 6.09 14.63
N GLY A 215 5.59 4.90 14.95
CA GLY A 215 4.77 3.72 15.22
C GLY A 215 4.90 2.62 14.17
N ARG A 216 4.27 1.49 14.46
CA ARG A 216 4.40 0.24 13.68
C ARG A 216 3.83 0.38 12.27
N SER A 217 2.74 1.12 12.11
CA SER A 217 2.11 1.36 10.81
C SER A 217 3.07 2.10 9.87
N PHE A 218 3.67 3.20 10.34
CA PHE A 218 4.67 3.98 9.60
C PHE A 218 5.86 3.11 9.19
N GLU A 219 6.46 2.40 10.15
CA GLU A 219 7.61 1.55 9.89
C GLU A 219 7.30 0.47 8.84
N ARG A 220 6.14 -0.20 8.96
CA ARG A 220 5.69 -1.23 8.01
C ARG A 220 5.48 -0.67 6.60
N ASN A 221 4.88 0.52 6.48
CA ASN A 221 4.70 1.20 5.20
C ASN A 221 6.06 1.51 4.56
N LEU A 222 7.00 2.07 5.35
CA LEU A 222 8.34 2.37 4.86
C LEU A 222 9.10 1.11 4.41
N GLN A 223 9.02 0.01 5.16
CA GLN A 223 9.67 -1.24 4.77
C GLN A 223 9.04 -1.85 3.51
N THR A 224 7.71 -1.78 3.39
CA THR A 224 6.99 -2.25 2.20
C THR A 224 7.39 -1.44 0.98
N TYR A 225 7.47 -0.11 1.10
CA TYR A 225 7.92 0.77 0.04
C TYR A 225 9.34 0.45 -0.40
N LYS A 226 10.26 0.30 0.57
CA LYS A 226 11.66 -0.12 0.32
C LYS A 226 11.76 -1.47 -0.36
N MET A 227 10.81 -2.37 -0.18
CA MET A 227 10.79 -3.68 -0.81
C MET A 227 10.30 -3.58 -2.26
N LEU A 228 9.16 -2.91 -2.47
CA LEU A 228 8.49 -2.82 -3.77
C LEU A 228 9.19 -1.92 -4.79
N THR A 229 10.07 -1.03 -4.32
CA THR A 229 10.90 -0.16 -5.17
C THR A 229 12.28 -0.76 -5.47
N ARG A 230 12.62 -1.97 -5.02
CA ARG A 230 13.92 -2.57 -5.38
C ARG A 230 13.86 -3.18 -6.77
N LEU A 231 14.62 -2.60 -7.70
CA LEU A 231 14.56 -2.94 -9.12
C LEU A 231 15.25 -4.24 -9.54
N LYS A 232 16.16 -4.76 -8.72
CA LYS A 232 16.91 -5.97 -9.06
C LYS A 232 16.91 -6.93 -7.88
N PRO A 233 16.73 -8.24 -8.11
CA PRO A 233 17.02 -9.22 -7.09
C PRO A 233 18.46 -9.02 -6.59
N PRO A 234 18.78 -9.35 -5.33
CA PRO A 234 20.16 -9.39 -4.87
C PRO A 234 20.99 -10.16 -5.89
N LYS A 235 22.04 -9.54 -6.44
CA LYS A 235 23.00 -10.28 -7.26
C LYS A 235 23.45 -11.46 -6.42
N SER A 236 23.14 -12.67 -6.88
CA SER A 236 23.35 -13.95 -6.21
C SER A 236 22.63 -14.13 -4.86
N ALA A 237 21.43 -14.73 -4.88
CA ALA A 237 21.09 -15.67 -3.81
C ALA A 237 22.00 -16.89 -4.02
N VAL A 238 23.19 -16.86 -3.42
CA VAL A 238 24.07 -18.02 -3.30
C VAL A 238 23.89 -18.60 -1.92
N ASP A 239 23.82 -19.93 -1.84
CA ASP A 239 23.84 -20.60 -0.55
C ASP A 239 25.22 -20.42 0.12
N ALA A 240 25.34 -20.89 1.37
CA ALA A 240 26.61 -20.85 2.11
C ALA A 240 27.77 -21.62 1.41
N ALA A 241 27.47 -22.40 0.37
CA ALA A 241 28.43 -23.16 -0.43
C ALA A 241 28.73 -22.50 -1.80
N GLY A 242 28.22 -21.30 -2.06
CA GLY A 242 28.48 -20.57 -3.31
C GLY A 242 27.71 -21.11 -4.52
N LYS A 243 26.73 -22.00 -4.32
CA LYS A 243 25.85 -22.49 -5.38
C LYS A 243 24.68 -21.53 -5.55
N GLY A 244 24.30 -21.23 -6.79
CA GLY A 244 23.09 -20.43 -7.05
C GLY A 244 21.88 -21.12 -6.44
N VAL A 245 21.17 -20.42 -5.56
CA VAL A 245 19.90 -20.90 -5.00
C VAL A 245 18.88 -20.82 -6.12
N GLU A 246 18.38 -21.97 -6.56
CA GLU A 246 17.25 -22.03 -7.48
C GLU A 246 16.01 -21.50 -6.73
N GLY A 247 15.42 -20.41 -7.23
CA GLY A 247 14.23 -19.81 -6.62
C GLY A 247 13.03 -20.74 -6.66
N TYR A 248 12.06 -20.48 -5.80
CA TYR A 248 10.81 -21.26 -5.74
C TYR A 248 9.89 -20.91 -6.92
N ARG A 249 8.97 -21.82 -7.24
CA ARG A 249 7.90 -21.60 -8.23
C ARG A 249 6.58 -21.34 -7.53
N LEU A 250 6.11 -20.09 -7.58
CA LEU A 250 4.86 -19.67 -6.96
C LEU A 250 3.79 -19.43 -8.02
N ALA A 251 2.54 -19.70 -7.69
CA ALA A 251 1.41 -19.32 -8.51
C ALA A 251 0.51 -18.32 -7.79
N VAL A 252 -0.04 -17.35 -8.54
CA VAL A 252 -1.02 -16.38 -8.07
C VAL A 252 -2.27 -16.44 -8.93
N MET A 253 -3.45 -16.39 -8.29
CA MET A 253 -4.74 -16.42 -8.98
C MET A 253 -5.79 -15.61 -8.25
N HIS A 254 -6.82 -15.18 -8.98
CA HIS A 254 -8.04 -14.61 -8.39
C HIS A 254 -9.17 -15.64 -8.31
N VAL A 255 -9.93 -15.63 -7.21
CA VAL A 255 -11.14 -16.45 -7.07
C VAL A 255 -12.25 -15.66 -6.39
N GLY A 256 -13.42 -15.64 -7.00
CA GLY A 256 -14.60 -14.91 -6.53
C GLY A 256 -15.03 -13.81 -7.50
N ALA A 257 -15.81 -12.85 -7.00
CA ALA A 257 -16.21 -11.67 -7.76
C ALA A 257 -15.06 -10.66 -7.90
N PRO A 258 -15.00 -9.87 -8.99
CA PRO A 258 -14.01 -8.80 -9.14
C PRO A 258 -14.10 -7.79 -7.98
N CYS A 259 -12.97 -7.33 -7.50
CA CYS A 259 -12.90 -6.40 -6.38
C CYS A 259 -11.70 -5.46 -6.51
N CYS A 260 -11.86 -4.20 -6.10
CA CYS A 260 -10.77 -3.23 -6.10
C CYS A 260 -9.64 -3.67 -5.15
N GLY A 261 -8.39 -3.43 -5.55
CA GLY A 261 -7.19 -3.84 -4.81
C GLY A 261 -6.66 -5.23 -5.17
N MET A 262 -7.37 -6.04 -5.97
CA MET A 262 -6.86 -7.32 -6.46
C MET A 262 -5.58 -7.15 -7.27
N ASN A 263 -5.56 -6.22 -8.24
CA ASN A 263 -4.39 -5.94 -9.08
C ASN A 263 -3.20 -5.43 -8.26
N ALA A 264 -3.44 -4.51 -7.32
CA ALA A 264 -2.41 -4.01 -6.38
C ALA A 264 -1.78 -5.15 -5.56
N ALA A 265 -2.59 -6.11 -5.10
CA ALA A 265 -2.13 -7.27 -4.38
C ALA A 265 -1.29 -8.21 -5.26
N VAL A 266 -1.73 -8.51 -6.49
CA VAL A 266 -0.94 -9.30 -7.46
C VAL A 266 0.42 -8.66 -7.70
N ARG A 267 0.45 -7.35 -7.99
CA ARG A 267 1.69 -6.62 -8.20
C ARG A 267 2.65 -6.77 -7.03
N SER A 268 2.16 -6.59 -5.81
CA SER A 268 2.97 -6.72 -4.60
C SER A 268 3.56 -8.13 -4.47
N VAL A 269 2.72 -9.17 -4.66
CA VAL A 269 3.15 -10.57 -4.62
C VAL A 269 4.22 -10.84 -5.69
N VAL A 270 3.97 -10.45 -6.94
CA VAL A 270 4.88 -10.68 -8.07
C VAL A 270 6.22 -9.98 -7.83
N ARG A 271 6.24 -8.69 -7.52
CA ARG A 271 7.49 -7.94 -7.31
C ARG A 271 8.32 -8.50 -6.16
N ASN A 272 7.69 -8.90 -5.06
CA ASN A 272 8.40 -9.46 -3.91
C ASN A 272 9.00 -10.84 -4.20
N CYS A 273 8.30 -11.69 -4.94
CA CYS A 273 8.81 -13.00 -5.36
C CYS A 273 9.98 -12.84 -6.35
N LEU A 274 9.80 -12.01 -7.39
CA LEU A 274 10.86 -11.74 -8.36
C LEU A 274 12.10 -11.13 -7.72
N TYR A 275 11.92 -10.24 -6.73
CA TYR A 275 13.03 -9.67 -5.97
C TYR A 275 13.81 -10.75 -5.19
N ARG A 276 13.16 -11.81 -4.73
CA ARG A 276 13.83 -12.95 -4.07
C ARG A 276 14.53 -13.90 -5.05
N GLY A 277 14.29 -13.74 -6.35
CA GLY A 277 14.76 -14.66 -7.39
C GLY A 277 13.81 -15.83 -7.68
N ASP A 278 12.58 -15.76 -7.16
CA ASP A 278 11.55 -16.78 -7.37
C ASP A 278 10.87 -16.60 -8.74
N THR A 279 10.35 -17.69 -9.31
CA THR A 279 9.52 -17.68 -10.54
C THR A 279 8.05 -17.57 -10.16
N VAL A 280 7.32 -16.67 -10.80
CA VAL A 280 5.89 -16.47 -10.55
C VAL A 280 5.07 -16.85 -11.77
N TYR A 281 4.04 -17.65 -11.56
CA TYR A 281 3.01 -18.00 -12.52
C TYR A 281 1.72 -17.24 -12.20
N ALA A 282 1.21 -16.49 -13.16
CA ALA A 282 -0.13 -15.93 -13.15
C ALA A 282 -1.10 -16.96 -13.74
N ILE A 283 -2.06 -17.39 -12.93
CA ILE A 283 -3.16 -18.26 -13.37
C ILE A 283 -4.33 -17.34 -13.71
N HIS A 284 -4.79 -17.41 -14.96
CA HIS A 284 -5.91 -16.60 -15.41
C HIS A 284 -7.25 -17.31 -15.16
N ASP A 285 -8.32 -16.54 -14.99
CA ASP A 285 -9.70 -17.03 -14.81
C ASP A 285 -9.89 -18.05 -13.67
N GLY A 286 -9.08 -17.93 -12.62
CA GLY A 286 -9.19 -18.73 -11.40
C GLY A 286 -9.02 -20.23 -11.62
N VAL A 287 -9.88 -21.04 -10.98
CA VAL A 287 -9.79 -22.50 -11.03
C VAL A 287 -10.09 -23.06 -12.42
N GLU A 288 -10.98 -22.41 -13.19
CA GLU A 288 -11.31 -22.82 -14.56
C GLU A 288 -10.09 -22.70 -15.46
N GLY A 289 -9.48 -21.52 -15.50
CA GLY A 289 -8.29 -21.31 -16.33
C GLY A 289 -7.10 -22.13 -15.85
N LEU A 290 -6.94 -22.39 -14.54
CA LEU A 290 -5.96 -23.36 -14.02
C LEU A 290 -6.14 -24.73 -14.69
N VAL A 291 -7.36 -25.27 -14.66
CA VAL A 291 -7.67 -26.59 -15.23
C VAL A 291 -7.43 -26.62 -16.74
N GLU A 292 -7.80 -25.55 -17.44
CA GLU A 292 -7.59 -25.38 -18.88
C GLU A 292 -6.13 -25.18 -19.26
N GLY A 293 -5.25 -24.84 -18.30
CA GLY A 293 -3.83 -24.60 -18.52
C GLY A 293 -3.50 -23.15 -18.90
N ASN A 294 -4.39 -22.21 -18.60
CA ASN A 294 -4.21 -20.77 -18.78
C ASN A 294 -3.28 -20.19 -17.69
N ILE A 295 -2.01 -20.60 -17.76
CA ILE A 295 -0.96 -20.28 -16.78
C ILE A 295 0.23 -19.69 -17.51
N HIS A 296 0.63 -18.49 -17.12
CA HIS A 296 1.73 -17.75 -17.76
C HIS A 296 2.76 -17.30 -16.74
N THR A 297 4.03 -17.31 -17.11
CA THR A 297 5.07 -16.68 -16.29
C THR A 297 4.89 -15.17 -16.33
N VAL A 298 4.96 -14.51 -15.17
CA VAL A 298 4.82 -13.06 -15.05
C VAL A 298 6.14 -12.42 -14.61
N GLY A 299 6.56 -11.39 -15.34
CA GLY A 299 7.75 -10.61 -15.11
C GLY A 299 7.49 -9.29 -14.36
N TRP A 300 8.56 -8.55 -14.10
CA TRP A 300 8.51 -7.32 -13.32
C TRP A 300 7.63 -6.24 -13.97
N HIS A 301 7.70 -6.11 -15.30
CA HIS A 301 7.00 -5.06 -16.05
C HIS A 301 5.53 -5.38 -16.30
N ASP A 302 5.16 -6.67 -16.27
CA ASP A 302 3.80 -7.10 -16.57
C ASP A 302 2.79 -6.60 -15.53
N VAL A 303 3.25 -6.29 -14.31
CA VAL A 303 2.45 -5.79 -13.19
C VAL A 303 2.68 -4.31 -12.87
N SER A 304 3.40 -3.57 -13.71
CA SER A 304 3.63 -2.13 -13.50
C SER A 304 2.35 -1.33 -13.76
N GLY A 305 2.03 -0.38 -12.88
CA GLY A 305 0.83 0.45 -12.99
C GLY A 305 -0.46 -0.22 -12.53
N TRP A 306 -0.38 -1.42 -11.92
CA TRP A 306 -1.54 -2.17 -11.45
C TRP A 306 -2.13 -1.67 -10.12
N VAL A 307 -1.43 -0.83 -9.34
CA VAL A 307 -1.92 -0.39 -8.01
C VAL A 307 -3.20 0.44 -8.12
N GLY A 308 -3.26 1.38 -9.06
CA GLY A 308 -4.42 2.26 -9.25
C GLY A 308 -5.57 1.62 -10.05
N GLU A 309 -5.36 0.43 -10.63
CA GLU A 309 -6.31 -0.17 -11.56
C GLU A 309 -7.36 -1.02 -10.84
N GLY A 310 -8.63 -0.71 -11.08
CA GLY A 310 -9.77 -1.49 -10.61
C GLY A 310 -9.92 -2.85 -11.30
N GLY A 311 -10.82 -3.67 -10.75
CA GLY A 311 -11.14 -4.99 -11.34
C GLY A 311 -10.08 -6.05 -11.07
N ALA A 312 -9.92 -6.98 -12.02
CA ALA A 312 -9.14 -8.21 -11.86
C ALA A 312 -8.46 -8.59 -13.19
N PHE A 313 -7.24 -8.15 -13.42
CA PHE A 313 -6.52 -8.33 -14.70
C PHE A 313 -6.15 -9.78 -15.01
N LEU A 314 -5.99 -10.62 -13.98
CA LEU A 314 -5.88 -12.07 -14.18
C LEU A 314 -7.21 -12.71 -14.61
N GLY A 315 -8.33 -11.98 -14.59
CA GLY A 315 -9.66 -12.58 -14.64
C GLY A 315 -9.98 -13.26 -13.30
N THR A 316 -11.27 -13.40 -13.00
CA THR A 316 -11.72 -14.07 -11.78
C THR A 316 -13.05 -14.77 -12.01
N LYS A 317 -13.20 -15.94 -11.39
CA LYS A 317 -14.40 -16.79 -11.46
C LYS A 317 -14.72 -17.28 -10.06
N ARG A 318 -15.99 -17.62 -9.82
CA ARG A 318 -16.47 -18.18 -8.53
C ARG A 318 -16.29 -19.69 -8.42
N THR A 319 -15.77 -20.32 -9.46
CA THR A 319 -15.68 -21.77 -9.59
C THR A 319 -14.68 -22.34 -8.59
N LEU A 320 -15.10 -23.39 -7.90
CA LEU A 320 -14.31 -24.09 -6.88
C LEU A 320 -13.66 -25.35 -7.48
N PRO A 321 -12.57 -25.87 -6.88
CA PRO A 321 -11.93 -27.10 -7.33
C PRO A 321 -12.88 -28.30 -7.42
N GLY A 322 -13.66 -28.57 -6.37
CA GLY A 322 -14.70 -29.61 -6.36
C GLY A 322 -14.30 -30.91 -7.07
N ASN A 323 -15.11 -31.32 -8.05
CA ASN A 323 -14.90 -32.54 -8.84
C ASN A 323 -13.71 -32.45 -9.83
N MET A 324 -13.06 -31.30 -9.96
CA MET A 324 -11.92 -31.07 -10.86
C MET A 324 -10.57 -31.15 -10.14
N MET A 325 -10.55 -31.59 -8.88
CA MET A 325 -9.33 -31.64 -8.06
C MET A 325 -8.20 -32.43 -8.73
N ASP A 326 -8.49 -33.55 -9.39
CA ASP A 326 -7.49 -34.34 -10.13
C ASP A 326 -6.78 -33.51 -11.21
N LYS A 327 -7.52 -32.64 -11.90
CA LYS A 327 -6.96 -31.77 -12.94
C LYS A 327 -6.16 -30.62 -12.35
N VAL A 328 -6.63 -30.01 -11.25
CA VAL A 328 -5.87 -28.99 -10.50
C VAL A 328 -4.51 -29.55 -10.06
N VAL A 329 -4.52 -30.75 -9.47
CA VAL A 329 -3.30 -31.44 -9.03
C VAL A 329 -2.36 -31.76 -10.19
N ALA A 330 -2.90 -32.23 -11.32
CA ALA A 330 -2.10 -32.48 -12.52
C ALA A 330 -1.36 -31.21 -12.98
N ARG A 331 -2.03 -30.05 -12.95
CA ARG A 331 -1.44 -28.77 -13.34
C ARG A 331 -0.38 -28.29 -12.34
N PHE A 332 -0.59 -28.50 -11.04
CA PHE A 332 0.42 -28.18 -10.03
C PHE A 332 1.69 -29.00 -10.23
N ALA A 333 1.56 -30.28 -10.58
CA ALA A 333 2.69 -31.15 -10.88
C ALA A 333 3.40 -30.75 -12.18
N GLU A 334 2.64 -30.47 -13.25
CA GLU A 334 3.16 -30.07 -14.56
C GLU A 334 4.02 -28.80 -14.47
N PHE A 335 3.51 -27.76 -13.80
CA PHE A 335 4.20 -26.48 -13.63
C PHE A 335 5.14 -26.45 -12.42
N LYS A 336 5.22 -27.55 -11.67
CA LYS A 336 6.02 -27.70 -10.44
C LYS A 336 5.76 -26.58 -9.44
N ILE A 337 4.48 -26.25 -9.21
CA ILE A 337 4.06 -25.19 -8.30
C ILE A 337 4.38 -25.62 -6.85
N GLN A 338 5.12 -24.77 -6.15
CA GLN A 338 5.59 -25.01 -4.78
C GLN A 338 4.91 -24.13 -3.74
N ALA A 339 4.17 -23.10 -4.15
CA ALA A 339 3.30 -22.32 -3.29
C ALA A 339 2.18 -21.65 -4.10
N LEU A 340 1.03 -21.42 -3.47
CA LEU A 340 -0.13 -20.80 -4.09
C LEU A 340 -0.58 -19.58 -3.30
N MET A 341 -0.78 -18.47 -4.00
CA MET A 341 -1.44 -17.26 -3.49
C MET A 341 -2.80 -17.10 -4.15
N VAL A 342 -3.87 -17.09 -3.36
CA VAL A 342 -5.23 -16.83 -3.83
C VAL A 342 -5.67 -15.47 -3.33
N ILE A 343 -6.06 -14.59 -4.22
CA ILE A 343 -6.62 -13.28 -3.87
C ILE A 343 -8.10 -13.32 -4.19
N GLY A 344 -8.96 -13.27 -3.19
CA GLY A 344 -10.35 -13.64 -3.40
C GLY A 344 -11.25 -13.50 -2.20
N GLY A 345 -12.55 -13.63 -2.47
CA GLY A 345 -13.59 -13.56 -1.46
C GLY A 345 -13.83 -14.90 -0.77
N PHE A 346 -15.07 -15.14 -0.37
CA PHE A 346 -15.49 -16.38 0.29
C PHE A 346 -15.21 -17.63 -0.58
N GLU A 347 -15.40 -17.54 -1.90
CA GLU A 347 -15.07 -18.62 -2.83
C GLU A 347 -13.56 -18.89 -2.87
N GLY A 348 -12.70 -17.87 -2.76
CA GLY A 348 -11.25 -18.05 -2.67
C GLY A 348 -10.82 -18.77 -1.40
N TYR A 349 -11.42 -18.41 -0.26
CA TYR A 349 -11.26 -19.13 1.00
C TYR A 349 -11.68 -20.60 0.87
N HIS A 350 -12.88 -20.86 0.31
CA HIS A 350 -13.39 -22.22 0.11
C HIS A 350 -12.54 -23.04 -0.87
N ALA A 351 -12.00 -22.43 -1.92
CA ALA A 351 -11.13 -23.11 -2.86
C ALA A 351 -9.86 -23.64 -2.18
N VAL A 352 -9.22 -22.80 -1.36
CA VAL A 352 -8.03 -23.22 -0.60
C VAL A 352 -8.39 -24.23 0.49
N LEU A 353 -9.54 -24.10 1.16
CA LEU A 353 -10.03 -25.09 2.13
C LEU A 353 -10.19 -26.48 1.50
N GLN A 354 -10.85 -26.57 0.33
CA GLN A 354 -11.00 -27.83 -0.40
C GLN A 354 -9.65 -28.45 -0.77
N MET A 355 -8.68 -27.63 -1.22
CA MET A 355 -7.33 -28.13 -1.52
C MET A 355 -6.60 -28.59 -0.25
N ALA A 356 -6.78 -27.90 0.87
CA ALA A 356 -6.17 -28.25 2.15
C ALA A 356 -6.72 -29.58 2.70
N GLU A 357 -8.04 -29.79 2.63
CA GLU A 357 -8.69 -31.05 3.04
C GLU A 357 -8.30 -32.23 2.13
N ALA A 358 -7.98 -31.96 0.87
CA ALA A 358 -7.59 -32.98 -0.09
C ALA A 358 -6.09 -33.41 0.00
N ARG A 359 -5.30 -32.84 0.93
CA ARG A 359 -3.86 -33.10 1.09
C ARG A 359 -3.49 -34.55 1.43
N ASP A 360 -4.40 -35.29 2.04
CA ASP A 360 -4.18 -36.71 2.35
C ASP A 360 -4.27 -37.57 1.09
N LYS A 361 -5.20 -37.23 0.19
CA LYS A 361 -5.38 -37.91 -1.10
C LYS A 361 -4.34 -37.49 -2.13
N TYR A 362 -3.95 -36.21 -2.14
CA TYR A 362 -3.03 -35.65 -3.13
C TYR A 362 -1.79 -35.03 -2.48
N PRO A 363 -0.65 -35.75 -2.45
CA PRO A 363 0.60 -35.23 -1.89
C PRO A 363 1.09 -33.92 -2.53
N ALA A 364 0.76 -33.67 -3.81
CA ALA A 364 1.11 -32.43 -4.51
C ALA A 364 0.46 -31.17 -3.91
N LEU A 365 -0.64 -31.30 -3.15
CA LEU A 365 -1.29 -30.17 -2.46
C LEU A 365 -0.63 -29.83 -1.11
N ARG A 366 0.40 -30.58 -0.69
CA ARG A 366 1.17 -30.33 0.54
C ARG A 366 2.18 -29.19 0.37
N ILE A 367 1.77 -28.16 -0.36
CA ILE A 367 2.47 -26.89 -0.54
C ILE A 367 1.84 -25.80 0.33
N PRO A 368 2.57 -24.74 0.69
CA PRO A 368 1.99 -23.56 1.30
C PRO A 368 0.93 -22.93 0.40
N MET A 369 -0.24 -22.64 0.96
CA MET A 369 -1.35 -21.97 0.28
C MET A 369 -1.84 -20.84 1.18
N VAL A 370 -1.94 -19.64 0.64
CA VAL A 370 -2.33 -18.43 1.39
C VAL A 370 -3.46 -17.73 0.66
N VAL A 371 -4.42 -17.20 1.42
CA VAL A 371 -5.54 -16.40 0.92
C VAL A 371 -5.36 -14.95 1.35
N ILE A 372 -5.46 -14.02 0.41
CA ILE A 372 -5.65 -12.60 0.68
C ILE A 372 -7.15 -12.29 0.48
N PRO A 373 -7.89 -11.96 1.56
CA PRO A 373 -9.30 -11.62 1.48
C PRO A 373 -9.55 -10.40 0.59
N ALA A 374 -10.28 -10.57 -0.51
CA ALA A 374 -10.64 -9.52 -1.46
C ALA A 374 -12.11 -9.65 -1.87
N THR A 375 -12.94 -8.78 -1.33
CA THR A 375 -14.40 -8.74 -1.56
C THR A 375 -14.96 -7.43 -1.00
N ILE A 376 -15.96 -6.87 -1.67
CA ILE A 376 -16.67 -5.69 -1.16
C ILE A 376 -17.55 -6.03 0.05
N SER A 377 -17.90 -7.31 0.23
CA SER A 377 -18.84 -7.77 1.27
C SER A 377 -18.22 -7.94 2.64
N ASN A 378 -16.88 -7.90 2.75
CA ASN A 378 -16.15 -8.15 4.00
C ASN A 378 -16.61 -9.41 4.75
N ASN A 379 -16.82 -10.51 4.03
CA ASN A 379 -17.46 -11.73 4.53
C ASN A 379 -16.51 -12.94 4.56
N VAL A 380 -15.19 -12.72 4.55
CA VAL A 380 -14.20 -13.81 4.62
C VAL A 380 -13.87 -14.08 6.09
N PRO A 381 -14.06 -15.32 6.59
CA PRO A 381 -13.73 -15.65 7.97
C PRO A 381 -12.25 -15.44 8.31
N GLY A 382 -11.97 -14.97 9.54
CA GLY A 382 -10.61 -14.83 10.08
C GLY A 382 -9.95 -13.46 9.85
N THR A 383 -10.66 -12.50 9.28
CA THR A 383 -10.21 -11.11 9.12
C THR A 383 -11.32 -10.13 9.46
N ASP A 384 -10.96 -8.96 9.98
CA ASP A 384 -11.89 -7.84 10.18
C ASP A 384 -12.10 -7.02 8.90
N PHE A 385 -11.21 -7.17 7.93
CA PHE A 385 -11.18 -6.40 6.69
C PHE A 385 -10.85 -7.26 5.47
N SER A 386 -11.45 -6.92 4.34
CA SER A 386 -11.10 -7.41 3.01
C SER A 386 -10.77 -6.27 2.08
N LEU A 387 -9.89 -6.53 1.11
CA LEU A 387 -9.61 -5.59 0.03
C LEU A 387 -10.90 -5.24 -0.72
N GLY A 388 -11.03 -3.95 -1.04
CA GLY A 388 -12.14 -3.35 -1.79
C GLY A 388 -13.41 -3.04 -0.99
N ALA A 389 -13.50 -3.44 0.29
CA ALA A 389 -14.60 -3.01 1.16
C ALA A 389 -14.60 -1.49 1.36
N ASP A 390 -13.43 -0.88 1.59
CA ASP A 390 -13.31 0.57 1.75
C ASP A 390 -13.68 1.35 0.47
N THR A 391 -13.28 0.85 -0.71
CA THR A 391 -13.70 1.42 -1.99
C THR A 391 -15.23 1.42 -2.12
N ALA A 392 -15.88 0.30 -1.81
CA ALA A 392 -17.34 0.21 -1.85
C ALA A 392 -18.02 1.15 -0.85
N LEU A 393 -17.45 1.32 0.36
CA LEU A 393 -17.98 2.25 1.36
C LEU A 393 -17.89 3.71 0.90
N ASN A 394 -16.80 4.10 0.24
CA ASN A 394 -16.66 5.45 -0.31
C ASN A 394 -17.68 5.71 -1.44
N GLU A 395 -17.89 4.75 -2.35
CA GLU A 395 -18.93 4.84 -3.38
C GLU A 395 -20.35 4.98 -2.78
N ILE A 396 -20.68 4.15 -1.79
CA ILE A 396 -21.96 4.24 -1.07
C ILE A 396 -22.11 5.63 -0.42
N THR A 397 -21.05 6.10 0.23
CA THR A 397 -21.04 7.40 0.92
C THR A 397 -21.30 8.55 -0.06
N GLU A 398 -20.63 8.54 -1.21
CA GLU A 398 -20.82 9.57 -2.23
C GLU A 398 -22.23 9.54 -2.82
N ILE A 399 -22.77 8.36 -3.14
CA ILE A 399 -24.13 8.21 -3.64
C ILE A 399 -25.15 8.71 -2.62
N CYS A 400 -24.99 8.35 -1.34
CA CYS A 400 -25.86 8.81 -0.27
C CYS A 400 -25.82 10.34 -0.10
N ASP A 401 -24.65 10.96 -0.22
CA ASP A 401 -24.53 12.42 -0.16
C ASP A 401 -25.26 13.10 -1.31
N ARG A 402 -25.15 12.58 -2.54
CA ARG A 402 -25.89 13.08 -3.72
C ARG A 402 -27.40 12.94 -3.55
N ILE A 403 -27.87 11.79 -3.04
CA ILE A 403 -29.30 11.55 -2.77
C ILE A 403 -29.81 12.54 -1.71
N ARG A 404 -29.06 12.73 -0.62
CA ARG A 404 -29.41 13.69 0.43
C ARG A 404 -29.52 15.11 -0.09
N GLN A 405 -28.57 15.53 -0.93
CA GLN A 405 -28.60 16.85 -1.55
C GLN A 405 -29.86 17.03 -2.40
N SER A 406 -30.24 16.01 -3.18
CA SER A 406 -31.49 16.04 -3.96
C SER A 406 -32.73 16.14 -3.07
N ALA A 407 -32.78 15.39 -1.96
CA ALA A 407 -33.93 15.37 -1.06
C ALA A 407 -34.10 16.66 -0.25
N GLN A 408 -33.02 17.41 -0.01
CA GLN A 408 -33.07 18.72 0.66
C GLN A 408 -33.51 19.86 -0.28
N GLY A 409 -33.40 19.64 -1.60
CA GLY A 409 -33.80 20.62 -2.61
C GLY A 409 -35.30 20.60 -2.95
N THR A 410 -36.05 19.61 -2.46
CA THR A 410 -37.51 19.49 -2.54
C THR A 410 -38.14 19.84 -1.21
#